data_AF-A0A4U1G9A5-F1
#
_entry.id   AF-A0A4U1G9A5-F1
#
_cell.length_a   1.000
_cell.length_b   1.000
_cell.length_c   1.000
_cell.angle_alpha   90.00
_cell.angle_beta   90.00
_cell.angle_gamma   90.00
#
_symmetry.space_group_name_H-M   'P 1'
#
loop_
_entity.id
_entity.type
_entity.pdbx_description
1 polymer ?
#
loop_
_entity_poly.entity_id
_entity_poly.type
_entity_poly.pdbx_seq_one_letter_code
_entity_poly.pdbx_strand_id
1 'polypeptide(L)'
;MKRTFVGLLLLFLTSNLFAQMPAVPDYDFRLGLTAHPTIGWMKAEPGKSRGVSLGFSYGLLADFNFAENYAFATGLTITTINGKSTEINVAPYYDGSPTQTAYDLKYKLQYIEIPLTVKLKTGKMGDVKWYGQFGLSNDFNIGAKQSAEAVGKPAIDDRNISKQINFYRAGLILGAGGEIDIADHTSLTLGLTLNNGFTNIVDDNDRKVRNHYIGLNVGVFF
;
A
#
# COMPACT_ATOMS: atom_id res chain seq x y z
N MET A 1 12.53 33.14 12.63
CA MET A 1 12.14 31.72 12.49
C MET A 1 11.97 31.25 11.04
N LYS A 2 11.36 32.02 10.12
CA LYS A 2 11.19 31.56 8.71
C LYS A 2 12.51 31.47 7.90
N ARG A 3 13.49 32.34 8.15
CA ARG A 3 14.77 32.37 7.42
C ARG A 3 15.77 31.29 7.88
N THR A 4 15.71 30.90 9.14
CA THR A 4 16.55 29.81 9.69
C THR A 4 16.09 28.43 9.22
N PHE A 5 14.80 28.26 8.96
CA PHE A 5 14.24 27.01 8.43
C PHE A 5 14.67 26.76 6.97
N VAL A 6 14.72 27.81 6.14
CA VAL A 6 15.22 27.72 4.75
C VAL A 6 16.72 27.42 4.71
N GLY A 7 17.50 28.00 5.64
CA GLY A 7 18.93 27.68 5.78
C GLY A 7 19.19 26.22 6.17
N LEU A 8 18.37 25.66 7.07
CA LEU A 8 18.44 24.25 7.47
C LEU A 8 18.03 23.31 6.33
N LEU A 9 17.03 23.69 5.52
CA LEU A 9 16.60 22.93 4.35
C LEU A 9 17.67 22.91 3.25
N LEU A 10 18.35 24.04 3.03
CA LEU A 10 19.45 24.16 2.06
C LEU A 10 20.71 23.40 2.49
N LEU A 11 20.99 23.31 3.80
CA LEU A 11 22.08 22.49 4.35
C LEU A 11 21.85 20.98 4.12
N PHE A 12 20.60 20.52 4.15
CA PHE A 12 20.24 19.13 3.80
C PHE A 12 20.35 18.82 2.30
N LEU A 13 20.22 19.82 1.43
CA LEU A 13 20.34 19.67 -0.02
C LEU A 13 21.80 19.68 -0.52
N THR A 14 22.76 20.12 0.31
CA THR A 14 24.18 20.20 -0.06
C THR A 14 25.02 18.99 0.34
N SER A 15 24.46 17.98 1.00
CA SER A 15 25.17 16.71 1.24
C SER A 15 25.16 15.82 0.00
N ASN A 16 25.74 16.31 -1.11
CA ASN A 16 26.33 15.44 -2.11
C ASN A 16 27.66 14.94 -1.55
N LEU A 17 27.57 13.97 -0.63
CA LEU A 17 28.70 13.10 -0.34
C LEU A 17 29.02 12.36 -1.64
N PHE A 18 30.04 12.83 -2.34
CA PHE A 18 30.80 12.01 -3.28
C PHE A 18 31.32 10.81 -2.48
N ALA A 19 30.54 9.73 -2.46
CA ALA A 19 31.00 8.45 -1.99
C ALA A 19 32.08 7.99 -2.96
N GLN A 20 33.33 8.21 -2.58
CA GLN A 20 34.45 7.46 -3.12
C GLN A 20 34.25 6.02 -2.67
N MET A 21 33.53 5.22 -3.48
CA MET A 21 33.40 3.79 -3.23
C MET A 21 34.75 3.12 -3.50
N PRO A 22 35.35 2.44 -2.52
CA PRO A 22 36.34 1.41 -2.83
C PRO A 22 35.62 0.29 -3.59
N ALA A 23 36.28 -0.31 -4.57
CA ALA A 23 35.78 -1.45 -5.32
C ALA A 23 35.47 -2.62 -4.37
N VAL A 24 34.20 -2.79 -4.05
CA VAL A 24 33.58 -3.89 -3.28
C VAL A 24 32.40 -4.35 -4.15
N PRO A 25 32.18 -5.66 -4.34
CA PRO A 25 31.54 -6.19 -5.54
C PRO A 25 30.07 -5.77 -5.64
N ASP A 26 29.70 -5.23 -6.80
CA ASP A 26 28.34 -5.16 -7.37
C ASP A 26 27.18 -5.11 -6.37
N TYR A 27 27.04 -4.00 -5.65
CA TYR A 27 25.77 -3.63 -5.04
C TYR A 27 24.78 -3.30 -6.15
N ASP A 28 24.13 -4.36 -6.63
CA ASP A 28 23.28 -4.38 -7.81
C ASP A 28 21.97 -3.62 -7.58
N PHE A 29 21.57 -2.83 -8.58
CA PHE A 29 20.28 -2.17 -8.64
C PHE A 29 19.39 -2.93 -9.59
N ARG A 30 18.23 -3.37 -9.10
CA ARG A 30 17.33 -4.24 -9.88
C ARG A 30 15.99 -3.57 -10.06
N LEU A 31 15.51 -3.58 -11.29
CA LEU A 31 14.18 -3.09 -11.63
C LEU A 31 13.26 -4.25 -11.93
N GLY A 32 12.04 -4.18 -11.44
CA GLY A 32 11.06 -5.22 -11.67
C GLY A 32 9.70 -4.68 -12.05
N LEU A 33 8.90 -5.58 -12.61
CA LEU A 33 7.48 -5.41 -12.84
C LEU A 33 6.71 -6.32 -11.91
N THR A 34 5.59 -5.86 -11.37
CA THR A 34 4.68 -6.68 -10.57
C THR A 34 3.24 -6.53 -11.04
N ALA A 35 2.48 -7.61 -10.93
CA ALA A 35 1.04 -7.62 -11.11
C ALA A 35 0.46 -8.74 -10.25
N HIS A 36 -0.46 -8.42 -9.35
CA HIS A 36 -1.02 -9.41 -8.44
C HIS A 36 -2.42 -9.07 -7.92
N PRO A 37 -3.26 -10.08 -7.65
CA PRO A 37 -4.52 -9.87 -6.96
C PRO A 37 -4.28 -9.53 -5.47
N THR A 38 -5.18 -8.73 -4.93
CA THR A 38 -5.22 -8.39 -3.51
C THR A 38 -6.57 -8.80 -2.91
N ILE A 39 -6.57 -9.12 -1.62
CA ILE A 39 -7.76 -9.41 -0.82
C ILE A 39 -7.79 -8.37 0.29
N GLY A 40 -8.64 -7.36 0.13
CA GLY A 40 -8.77 -6.25 1.06
C GLY A 40 -9.93 -6.43 2.04
N TRP A 41 -9.81 -5.81 3.22
CA TRP A 41 -10.90 -5.65 4.17
C TRP A 41 -10.80 -4.30 4.88
N MET A 42 -11.90 -3.89 5.49
CA MET A 42 -12.01 -2.61 6.18
C MET A 42 -12.42 -2.79 7.62
N LYS A 43 -11.79 -2.04 8.51
CA LYS A 43 -12.13 -1.94 9.91
C LYS A 43 -12.70 -0.54 10.17
N ALA A 44 -13.99 -0.46 10.41
CA ALA A 44 -14.70 0.79 10.69
C ALA A 44 -15.08 0.90 12.17
N GLU A 45 -14.91 2.10 12.73
CA GLU A 45 -15.21 2.46 14.11
C GLU A 45 -15.86 3.87 14.11
N PRO A 46 -17.15 4.02 14.50
CA PRO A 46 -18.12 2.99 14.87
C PRO A 46 -18.62 2.20 13.64
N GLY A 47 -18.71 0.87 13.77
CA GLY A 47 -19.19 0.02 12.68
C GLY A 47 -18.70 -1.42 12.79
N LYS A 48 -18.98 -2.22 11.77
CA LYS A 48 -18.48 -3.59 11.64
C LYS A 48 -17.83 -3.81 10.28
N SER A 49 -16.70 -4.50 10.27
CA SER A 49 -16.09 -5.02 9.06
C SER A 49 -17.02 -6.07 8.43
N ARG A 50 -17.26 -5.99 7.11
CA ARG A 50 -18.16 -6.91 6.40
C ARG A 50 -17.45 -7.71 5.33
N GLY A 51 -16.61 -8.64 5.77
CA GLY A 51 -15.94 -9.59 4.88
C GLY A 51 -14.82 -8.95 4.05
N VAL A 52 -14.34 -9.73 3.09
CA VAL A 52 -13.21 -9.37 2.23
C VAL A 52 -13.68 -8.98 0.83
N SER A 53 -12.84 -8.27 0.08
CA SER A 53 -13.10 -7.90 -1.30
C SER A 53 -11.83 -8.05 -2.14
N LEU A 54 -11.99 -8.57 -3.36
CA LEU A 54 -10.90 -8.69 -4.32
C LEU A 54 -10.52 -7.31 -4.86
N GLY A 55 -9.21 -7.09 -5.00
CA GLY A 55 -8.59 -5.97 -5.66
C GLY A 55 -7.42 -6.45 -6.52
N PHE A 56 -6.63 -5.50 -7.01
CA PHE A 56 -5.50 -5.78 -7.88
C PHE A 56 -4.43 -4.71 -7.70
N SER A 57 -3.17 -5.08 -7.81
CA SER A 57 -2.02 -4.19 -7.79
C SER A 57 -1.10 -4.47 -8.97
N TYR A 58 -0.55 -3.43 -9.58
CA TYR A 58 0.44 -3.55 -10.65
C TYR A 58 1.37 -2.34 -10.67
N GLY A 59 2.59 -2.53 -11.14
CA GLY A 59 3.54 -1.42 -11.29
C GLY A 59 5.00 -1.87 -11.32
N LEU A 60 5.86 -0.96 -10.87
CA LEU A 60 7.32 -1.11 -10.89
C LEU A 60 7.84 -1.39 -9.48
N LEU A 61 8.87 -2.24 -9.40
CA LEU A 61 9.63 -2.53 -8.20
C LEU A 61 11.08 -2.09 -8.41
N ALA A 62 11.74 -1.70 -7.33
CA ALA A 62 13.16 -1.34 -7.31
C ALA A 62 13.81 -1.90 -6.05
N ASP A 63 14.83 -2.75 -6.23
CA ASP A 63 15.64 -3.30 -5.14
C ASP A 63 17.03 -2.65 -5.21
N PHE A 64 17.41 -1.92 -4.16
CA PHE A 64 18.76 -1.41 -3.96
C PHE A 64 19.50 -2.34 -2.99
N ASN A 65 20.30 -3.26 -3.52
CA ASN A 65 21.07 -4.19 -2.69
C ASN A 65 22.20 -3.42 -2.00
N PHE A 66 22.26 -3.43 -0.67
CA PHE A 66 23.32 -2.76 0.11
C PHE A 66 24.19 -3.75 0.90
N ALA A 67 23.81 -5.01 0.92
CA ALA A 67 24.61 -6.15 1.35
C ALA A 67 24.16 -7.39 0.58
N GLU A 68 24.96 -8.46 0.60
CA GLU A 68 24.71 -9.70 -0.18
C GLU A 68 23.29 -10.25 -0.04
N ASN A 69 22.73 -10.14 1.17
CA ASN A 69 21.42 -10.70 1.55
C ASN A 69 20.42 -9.61 1.98
N TYR A 70 20.72 -8.34 1.72
CA TYR A 70 19.90 -7.23 2.20
C TYR A 70 19.69 -6.19 1.11
N ALA A 71 18.42 -5.89 0.84
CA ALA A 71 18.02 -4.88 -0.12
C ALA A 71 17.08 -3.86 0.53
N PHE A 72 17.25 -2.60 0.16
CA PHE A 72 16.20 -1.61 0.34
C PHE A 72 15.24 -1.73 -0.85
N ALA A 73 14.04 -2.20 -0.58
CA ALA A 73 13.02 -2.48 -1.58
C ALA A 73 11.96 -1.37 -1.58
N THR A 74 11.81 -0.74 -2.74
CA THR A 74 10.82 0.30 -3.03
C THR A 74 10.12 0.03 -4.36
N GLY A 75 9.25 0.93 -4.78
CA GLY A 75 8.48 0.75 -6.01
C GLY A 75 7.48 1.87 -6.26
N LEU A 76 6.75 1.73 -7.36
CA LEU A 76 5.63 2.58 -7.73
C LEU A 76 4.53 1.66 -8.25
N THR A 77 3.51 1.42 -7.44
CA THR A 77 2.39 0.53 -7.79
C THR A 77 1.06 1.26 -7.73
N ILE A 78 0.14 0.87 -8.61
CA ILE A 78 -1.26 1.26 -8.54
C ILE A 78 -2.00 0.12 -7.82
N THR A 79 -2.36 0.34 -6.57
CA THR A 79 -3.00 -0.67 -5.72
C THR A 79 -4.48 -0.34 -5.51
N THR A 80 -5.36 -1.27 -5.87
CA THR A 80 -6.79 -1.20 -5.56
C THR A 80 -7.06 -1.94 -4.25
N ILE A 81 -7.55 -1.22 -3.25
CA ILE A 81 -7.93 -1.76 -1.94
C ILE A 81 -9.43 -1.62 -1.79
N ASN A 82 -10.13 -2.74 -2.02
CA ASN A 82 -11.57 -2.82 -1.86
C ASN A 82 -11.92 -3.35 -0.47
N GLY A 83 -13.11 -3.00 0.01
CA GLY A 83 -13.65 -3.62 1.21
C GLY A 83 -15.07 -3.20 1.48
N LYS A 84 -15.71 -3.89 2.42
CA LYS A 84 -17.07 -3.61 2.83
C LYS A 84 -17.13 -3.38 4.33
N SER A 85 -17.95 -2.43 4.75
CA SER A 85 -18.25 -2.17 6.16
C SER A 85 -19.71 -1.81 6.32
N THR A 86 -20.25 -2.09 7.50
CA THR A 86 -21.55 -1.58 7.93
C THR A 86 -21.32 -0.45 8.91
N GLU A 87 -21.82 0.74 8.60
CA GLU A 87 -21.60 1.95 9.37
C GLU A 87 -22.92 2.71 9.56
N ILE A 88 -23.02 3.50 10.63
CA ILE A 88 -24.25 4.20 11.01
C ILE A 88 -24.13 5.67 10.62
N ASN A 89 -25.20 6.25 10.07
CA ASN A 89 -25.30 7.69 9.78
C ASN A 89 -24.15 8.24 8.92
N VAL A 90 -23.83 7.56 7.83
CA VAL A 90 -22.68 7.86 6.97
C VAL A 90 -23.00 9.02 6.02
N ALA A 91 -22.29 10.13 6.13
CA ALA A 91 -22.30 11.18 5.10
C ALA A 91 -21.64 10.66 3.80
N PRO A 92 -22.14 11.02 2.59
CA PRO A 92 -23.24 11.94 2.30
C PRO A 92 -24.62 11.27 2.18
N TYR A 93 -24.81 10.05 2.68
CA TYR A 93 -26.06 9.29 2.56
C TYR A 93 -27.04 9.56 3.70
N TYR A 94 -26.51 9.98 4.84
CA TYR A 94 -27.30 10.43 5.97
C TYR A 94 -27.96 11.78 5.68
N ASP A 95 -29.26 11.84 5.92
CA ASP A 95 -30.17 12.96 5.64
C ASP A 95 -30.50 13.80 6.88
N GLY A 96 -29.83 13.55 8.02
CA GLY A 96 -30.12 14.24 9.27
C GLY A 96 -31.31 13.68 10.05
N SER A 97 -31.89 12.54 9.63
CA SER A 97 -33.00 11.89 10.33
C SER A 97 -32.64 11.49 11.77
N PRO A 98 -33.52 11.71 12.77
CA PRO A 98 -33.27 11.30 14.15
C PRO A 98 -33.15 9.77 14.34
N THR A 99 -33.48 8.98 13.32
CA THR A 99 -33.36 7.52 13.34
C THR A 99 -31.99 7.08 12.82
N GLN A 100 -31.26 6.33 13.66
CA GLN A 100 -29.99 5.70 13.26
C GLN A 100 -30.24 4.75 12.07
N THR A 101 -29.64 5.06 10.92
CA THR A 101 -29.72 4.22 9.72
C THR A 101 -28.38 3.53 9.49
N ALA A 102 -28.39 2.20 9.46
CA ALA A 102 -27.22 1.40 9.09
C ALA A 102 -27.10 1.33 7.57
N TYR A 103 -25.92 1.67 7.05
CA TYR A 103 -25.57 1.56 5.64
C TYR A 103 -24.52 0.46 5.45
N ASP A 104 -24.79 -0.44 4.52
CA ASP A 104 -23.81 -1.36 3.98
C ASP A 104 -23.03 -0.64 2.88
N LEU A 105 -21.76 -0.37 3.18
CA LEU A 105 -20.87 0.40 2.34
C LEU A 105 -19.88 -0.53 1.66
N LYS A 106 -19.72 -0.37 0.36
CA LYS A 106 -18.67 -1.02 -0.43
C LYS A 106 -17.72 0.06 -0.93
N TYR A 107 -16.51 0.07 -0.39
CA TYR A 107 -15.48 1.00 -0.80
C TYR A 107 -14.64 0.38 -1.90
N LYS A 108 -14.39 1.17 -2.94
CA LYS A 108 -13.45 0.89 -4.02
C LYS A 108 -12.42 2.00 -4.06
N LEU A 109 -11.26 1.76 -3.46
CA LEU A 109 -10.21 2.77 -3.30
C LEU A 109 -9.00 2.40 -4.15
N GLN A 110 -8.42 3.39 -4.82
CA GLN A 110 -7.25 3.24 -5.66
C GLN A 110 -6.15 4.18 -5.17
N TYR A 111 -4.96 3.62 -4.99
CA TYR A 111 -3.80 4.31 -4.46
C TYR A 111 -2.60 4.17 -5.38
N ILE A 112 -1.78 5.21 -5.45
CA ILE A 112 -0.38 5.09 -5.82
C ILE A 112 0.37 4.72 -4.55
N GLU A 113 1.01 3.57 -4.53
CA GLU A 113 1.75 3.03 -3.39
C GLU A 113 3.25 3.08 -3.66
N ILE A 114 3.98 3.66 -2.71
CA ILE A 114 5.44 3.74 -2.68
C ILE A 114 5.92 3.03 -1.40
N PRO A 115 6.25 1.72 -1.49
CA PRO A 115 6.74 0.99 -0.34
C PRO A 115 8.15 1.47 0.03
N LEU A 116 8.44 1.56 1.32
CA LEU A 116 9.76 1.78 1.87
C LEU A 116 10.06 0.62 2.80
N THR A 117 10.73 -0.40 2.28
CA THR A 117 10.89 -1.68 2.98
C THR A 117 12.32 -2.17 2.92
N VAL A 118 12.68 -3.01 3.90
CA VAL A 118 13.90 -3.81 3.87
C VAL A 118 13.50 -5.22 3.48
N LYS A 119 14.21 -5.77 2.49
CA LYS A 119 14.07 -7.15 2.05
C LYS A 119 15.32 -7.93 2.46
N LEU A 120 15.10 -8.98 3.24
CA LEU A 120 16.10 -9.89 3.76
C LEU A 120 16.04 -11.16 2.91
N LYS A 121 17.11 -11.50 2.20
CA LYS A 121 17.21 -12.68 1.34
C LYS A 121 18.02 -13.76 2.05
N THR A 122 17.67 -15.02 1.86
CA THR A 122 18.51 -16.13 2.29
C THR A 122 19.62 -16.36 1.28
N GLY A 123 20.63 -17.14 1.66
CA GLY A 123 21.56 -17.71 0.69
C GLY A 123 20.82 -18.49 -0.41
N LYS A 124 21.43 -18.56 -1.59
CA LYS A 124 20.88 -19.25 -2.76
C LYS A 124 20.83 -20.76 -2.50
N MET A 125 19.64 -21.36 -2.65
CA MET A 125 19.41 -22.80 -2.54
C MET A 125 18.98 -23.34 -3.91
N GLY A 126 19.94 -23.83 -4.70
CA GLY A 126 19.69 -24.12 -6.12
C GLY A 126 19.45 -22.82 -6.89
N ASP A 127 18.33 -22.69 -7.59
CA ASP A 127 17.95 -21.44 -8.30
C ASP A 127 17.02 -20.52 -7.51
N VAL A 128 16.73 -20.87 -6.24
CA VAL A 128 15.75 -20.17 -5.41
C VAL A 128 16.44 -19.41 -4.27
N LYS A 129 16.01 -18.16 -4.06
CA LYS A 129 16.32 -17.34 -2.89
C LYS A 129 15.03 -17.04 -2.15
N TRP A 130 14.94 -17.44 -0.88
CA TRP A 130 13.80 -17.05 -0.06
C TRP A 130 14.02 -15.64 0.47
N TYR A 131 12.94 -14.89 0.67
CA TYR A 131 13.02 -13.56 1.25
C TYR A 131 11.91 -13.30 2.27
N GLY A 132 12.25 -12.48 3.26
CA GLY A 132 11.31 -11.77 4.11
C GLY A 132 11.37 -10.28 3.78
N GLN A 133 10.25 -9.58 3.88
CA GLN A 133 10.16 -8.14 3.60
C GLN A 133 9.40 -7.45 4.72
N PHE A 134 9.93 -6.33 5.20
CA PHE A 134 9.31 -5.56 6.28
C PHE A 134 9.53 -4.06 6.08
N GLY A 135 8.50 -3.25 6.35
CA GLY A 135 8.63 -1.80 6.36
C GLY A 135 7.29 -1.09 6.24
N LEU A 136 7.28 0.09 5.62
CA LEU A 136 6.11 0.95 5.54
C LEU A 136 5.57 1.04 4.11
N SER A 137 4.24 1.13 3.96
CA SER A 137 3.59 1.57 2.73
C SER A 137 3.25 3.05 2.81
N ASN A 138 3.51 3.79 1.74
CA ASN A 138 3.08 5.17 1.57
C ASN A 138 2.11 5.23 0.40
N ASP A 139 0.86 5.52 0.68
CA ASP A 139 -0.22 5.36 -0.27
C ASP A 139 -0.90 6.71 -0.51
N PHE A 140 -0.99 7.11 -1.77
CA PHE A 140 -1.59 8.36 -2.21
C PHE A 140 -2.87 8.07 -2.99
N ASN A 141 -4.01 8.54 -2.48
CA ASN A 141 -5.31 8.28 -3.08
C ASN A 141 -5.41 8.98 -4.44
N ILE A 142 -5.74 8.20 -5.48
CA ILE A 142 -6.01 8.70 -6.84
C ILE A 142 -7.43 8.43 -7.30
N GLY A 143 -8.19 7.64 -6.55
CA GLY A 143 -9.58 7.35 -6.83
C GLY A 143 -10.29 6.77 -5.61
N ALA A 144 -11.48 7.28 -5.34
CA ALA A 144 -12.35 6.72 -4.32
C ALA A 144 -13.80 6.68 -4.79
N LYS A 145 -14.34 5.46 -4.88
CA LYS A 145 -15.76 5.21 -5.13
C LYS A 145 -16.36 4.46 -3.96
N GLN A 146 -17.64 4.70 -3.71
CA GLN A 146 -18.38 4.00 -2.68
C GLN A 146 -19.80 3.72 -3.16
N SER A 147 -20.21 2.47 -2.96
CA SER A 147 -21.60 2.06 -3.08
C SER A 147 -22.19 1.99 -1.67
N ALA A 148 -23.44 2.42 -1.51
CA ALA A 148 -24.16 2.39 -0.24
C ALA A 148 -25.54 1.77 -0.44
N GLU A 149 -25.85 0.79 0.42
CA GLU A 149 -27.15 0.14 0.49
C GLU A 149 -27.70 0.29 1.91
N ALA A 150 -28.98 0.67 2.03
CA ALA A 150 -29.67 0.73 3.31
C ALA A 150 -31.09 0.19 3.18
N VAL A 151 -31.61 -0.41 4.25
CA VAL A 151 -32.96 -0.96 4.28
C VAL A 151 -33.97 0.17 4.03
N GLY A 152 -34.80 0.03 2.99
CA GLY A 152 -35.84 1.00 2.67
C GLY A 152 -35.36 2.25 1.91
N LYS A 153 -34.09 2.32 1.48
CA LYS A 153 -33.56 3.40 0.62
C LYS A 153 -33.07 2.82 -0.72
N PRO A 154 -33.13 3.59 -1.83
CA PRO A 154 -32.56 3.15 -3.09
C PRO A 154 -31.05 2.94 -2.95
N ALA A 155 -30.54 1.83 -3.50
CA ALA A 155 -29.11 1.56 -3.55
C ALA A 155 -28.42 2.64 -4.37
N ILE A 156 -27.32 3.18 -3.85
CA ILE A 156 -26.46 4.12 -4.57
C ILE A 156 -25.20 3.37 -4.94
N ASP A 157 -24.91 3.27 -6.24
CA ASP A 157 -23.71 2.59 -6.72
C ASP A 157 -22.67 3.59 -7.23
N ASP A 158 -21.40 3.30 -6.95
CA ASP A 158 -20.23 3.98 -7.49
C ASP A 158 -20.22 5.52 -7.37
N ARG A 159 -20.72 6.05 -6.25
CA ARG A 159 -20.61 7.48 -5.94
C ARG A 159 -19.15 7.84 -5.70
N ASN A 160 -18.68 8.91 -6.32
CA ASN A 160 -17.34 9.45 -6.07
C ASN A 160 -17.30 10.07 -4.66
N ILE A 161 -16.41 9.55 -3.82
CA ILE A 161 -16.18 10.00 -2.43
C ILE A 161 -14.73 10.47 -2.21
N SER A 162 -14.04 10.88 -3.27
CA SER A 162 -12.62 11.32 -3.18
C SER A 162 -12.42 12.53 -2.27
N LYS A 163 -13.47 13.30 -1.97
CA LYS A 163 -13.43 14.41 -1.01
C LYS A 163 -13.56 13.97 0.45
N GLN A 164 -14.08 12.77 0.69
CA GLN A 164 -14.32 12.20 2.02
C GLN A 164 -13.24 11.18 2.40
N ILE A 165 -12.27 10.95 1.52
CA ILE A 165 -11.16 10.04 1.72
C ILE A 165 -9.88 10.85 1.82
N ASN A 166 -9.09 10.55 2.85
CA ASN A 166 -7.78 11.16 3.04
C ASN A 166 -6.87 10.84 1.87
N PHE A 167 -6.15 11.87 1.41
CA PHE A 167 -5.21 11.74 0.31
C PHE A 167 -4.06 10.78 0.65
N TYR A 168 -3.58 10.80 1.89
CA TYR A 168 -2.46 9.97 2.31
C TYR A 168 -2.90 8.86 3.28
N ARG A 169 -2.38 7.66 3.04
CA ARG A 169 -2.47 6.50 3.92
C ARG A 169 -1.07 5.96 4.18
N ALA A 170 -0.84 5.55 5.41
CA ALA A 170 0.34 4.79 5.79
C ALA A 170 -0.05 3.42 6.34
N GLY A 171 0.75 2.42 5.98
CA GLY A 171 0.58 1.05 6.41
C GLY A 171 1.90 0.38 6.77
N LEU A 172 1.81 -0.76 7.42
CA LEU A 172 2.93 -1.65 7.67
C LEU A 172 2.90 -2.79 6.66
N ILE A 173 4.01 -3.03 5.97
CA ILE A 173 4.20 -4.14 5.05
C ILE A 173 4.95 -5.25 5.78
N LEU A 174 4.41 -6.46 5.71
CA LEU A 174 5.10 -7.70 6.06
C LEU A 174 4.90 -8.68 4.92
N GLY A 175 5.98 -9.10 4.28
CA GLY A 175 5.96 -10.03 3.16
C GLY A 175 6.94 -11.17 3.31
N ALA A 176 6.68 -12.26 2.62
CA ALA A 176 7.60 -13.37 2.48
C ALA A 176 7.38 -14.08 1.14
N GLY A 177 8.44 -14.59 0.54
CA GLY A 177 8.35 -15.22 -0.77
C GLY A 177 9.65 -15.86 -1.24
N GLY A 178 9.65 -16.31 -2.48
CA GLY A 178 10.82 -16.82 -3.20
C GLY A 178 11.11 -15.99 -4.45
N GLU A 179 12.38 -15.79 -4.74
CA GLU A 179 12.90 -15.31 -6.02
C GLU A 179 13.56 -16.51 -6.73
N ILE A 180 13.20 -16.77 -7.98
CA ILE A 180 13.72 -17.86 -8.81
C ILE A 180 14.47 -17.25 -9.98
N ASP A 181 15.76 -17.54 -10.11
CA ASP A 181 16.57 -17.09 -11.23
C ASP A 181 16.18 -17.88 -12.49
N ILE A 182 15.69 -17.19 -13.52
CA ILE A 182 15.26 -17.81 -14.81
C ILE A 182 16.33 -17.62 -15.88
N ALA A 183 17.10 -16.53 -15.80
CA ALA A 183 18.25 -16.22 -16.64
C ALA A 183 19.27 -15.43 -15.83
N ASP A 184 20.47 -15.23 -16.39
CA ASP A 184 21.61 -14.60 -15.71
C ASP A 184 21.28 -13.22 -15.07
N HIS A 185 20.35 -12.48 -15.65
CA HIS A 185 19.89 -11.18 -15.14
C HIS A 185 18.38 -11.11 -14.86
N THR A 186 17.64 -12.22 -15.04
CA THR A 186 16.18 -12.21 -14.90
C THR A 186 15.74 -13.17 -13.80
N SER A 187 14.97 -12.68 -12.82
CA SER A 187 14.38 -13.53 -11.78
C SER A 187 12.88 -13.32 -11.65
N LEU A 188 12.13 -14.39 -11.44
CA LEU A 188 10.71 -14.34 -11.07
C LEU A 188 10.57 -14.31 -9.55
N THR A 189 9.74 -13.41 -9.03
CA THR A 189 9.36 -13.36 -7.63
C THR A 189 7.93 -13.83 -7.42
N LEU A 190 7.74 -14.68 -6.41
CA LEU A 190 6.45 -15.16 -5.95
C LEU A 190 6.40 -15.01 -4.43
N GLY A 191 5.37 -14.40 -3.89
CA GLY A 191 5.28 -14.19 -2.45
C GLY A 191 3.90 -13.80 -1.95
N LEU A 192 3.79 -13.70 -0.64
CA LEU A 192 2.64 -13.14 0.05
C LEU A 192 3.04 -11.84 0.71
N THR A 193 2.12 -10.87 0.73
CA THR A 193 2.30 -9.61 1.46
C THR A 193 1.06 -9.29 2.24
N LEU A 194 1.24 -8.98 3.52
CA LEU A 194 0.25 -8.39 4.39
C LEU A 194 0.55 -6.89 4.50
N ASN A 195 -0.42 -6.06 4.12
CA ASN A 195 -0.38 -4.62 4.33
C ASN A 195 -1.42 -4.24 5.39
N ASN A 196 -0.93 -3.74 6.52
CA ASN A 196 -1.73 -3.33 7.66
C ASN A 196 -1.80 -1.80 7.75
N GLY A 197 -2.85 -1.19 7.18
CA GLY A 197 -3.07 0.25 7.25
C GLY A 197 -3.41 0.72 8.67
N PHE A 198 -2.67 1.71 9.17
CA PHE A 198 -2.88 2.25 10.53
C PHE A 198 -3.41 3.69 10.55
N THR A 199 -3.39 4.40 9.42
CA THR A 199 -3.99 5.73 9.26
C THR A 199 -5.49 5.66 9.04
N ASN A 200 -6.22 6.67 9.51
CA ASN A 200 -7.64 6.83 9.15
C ASN A 200 -7.72 7.17 7.65
N ILE A 201 -8.57 6.48 6.90
CA ILE A 201 -8.78 6.75 5.48
C ILE A 201 -9.93 7.72 5.23
N VAL A 202 -10.82 7.94 6.21
CA VAL A 202 -11.96 8.85 6.06
C VAL A 202 -11.59 10.21 6.64
N ASP A 203 -11.98 11.27 5.94
CA ASP A 203 -11.87 12.67 6.39
C ASP A 203 -13.15 13.07 7.14
N ASP A 204 -13.36 12.45 8.30
CA ASP A 204 -14.50 12.66 9.19
C ASP A 204 -14.03 12.55 10.64
N ASN A 205 -14.53 13.43 11.52
CA ASN A 205 -14.15 13.45 12.93
C ASN A 205 -14.82 12.34 13.73
N ASP A 206 -16.00 11.89 13.29
CA ASP A 206 -16.82 10.94 14.04
C ASP A 206 -16.54 9.48 13.67
N ARG A 207 -15.75 9.25 12.61
CA ARG A 207 -15.52 7.92 12.03
C ARG A 207 -14.05 7.66 11.73
N LYS A 208 -13.60 6.50 12.19
CA LYS A 208 -12.28 5.95 11.88
C LYS A 208 -12.46 4.70 11.05
N VAL A 209 -11.96 4.74 9.82
CA VAL A 209 -11.93 3.57 8.95
C VAL A 209 -10.49 3.30 8.56
N ARG A 210 -10.06 2.06 8.75
CA ARG A 210 -8.74 1.56 8.33
C ARG A 210 -8.95 0.45 7.33
N ASN A 211 -8.14 0.41 6.29
CA ASN A 211 -8.15 -0.66 5.31
C ASN A 211 -6.84 -1.46 5.38
N HIS A 212 -6.96 -2.74 5.08
CA HIS A 212 -5.87 -3.71 5.12
C HIS A 212 -6.01 -4.60 3.88
N TYR A 213 -4.92 -5.20 3.43
CA TYR A 213 -5.00 -6.21 2.37
C TYR A 213 -3.93 -7.29 2.50
N ILE A 214 -4.21 -8.45 1.90
CA ILE A 214 -3.23 -9.48 1.59
C ILE A 214 -3.05 -9.52 0.08
N GLY A 215 -1.81 -9.54 -0.41
CA GLY A 215 -1.44 -9.66 -1.82
C GLY A 215 -0.73 -10.98 -2.09
N LEU A 216 -1.06 -11.59 -3.24
CA LEU A 216 -0.31 -12.73 -3.79
C LEU A 216 0.68 -12.22 -4.83
N ASN A 217 1.82 -11.70 -4.38
CA ASN A 217 2.78 -11.00 -5.21
C ASN A 217 3.35 -11.92 -6.29
N VAL A 218 3.25 -11.47 -7.52
CA VAL A 218 3.97 -12.02 -8.67
C VAL A 218 4.71 -10.88 -9.34
N GLY A 219 5.97 -11.08 -9.66
CA GLY A 219 6.77 -10.09 -10.37
C GLY A 219 7.99 -10.67 -11.05
N VAL A 220 8.60 -9.89 -11.92
CA VAL A 220 9.84 -10.24 -12.62
C VAL A 220 10.83 -9.10 -12.41
N PHE A 221 12.05 -9.41 -12.00
CA PHE A 221 13.17 -8.49 -11.91
C PHE A 221 14.13 -8.72 -13.07
N PHE A 222 14.72 -7.63 -13.55
CA PHE A 222 15.71 -7.52 -14.61
C PHE A 222 16.96 -6.79 -14.08
#